data_AF-A0A328VDF9-F1
#
_entry.id   AF-A0A328VDF9-F1
#
_cell.length_a   1.000
_cell.length_b   1.000
_cell.length_c   1.000
_cell.angle_alpha   90.00
_cell.angle_beta   90.00
_cell.angle_gamma   90.00
#
_symmetry.space_group_name_H-M   'P 1'
#
loop_
_entity.id
_entity.type
_entity.pdbx_description
1 polymer ?
#
loop_
_entity_poly.entity_id
_entity_poly.type
_entity_poly.pdbx_seq_one_letter_code
_entity_poly.pdbx_strand_id
1 'polypeptide(L)'
;MQPRESFPQSGTHLRRIVVSALVLFALAGIMSGFAFGAAVHHRSGASQPTPSPTVPTIAQHTTTPTPTPSPVPILLGIPRFAAGPTFSEVADGQTSYTVTVQAIDKQGQAINRSGVTCKLWLVHRVPDGALLQLPDIGKRMDLASIQQPIPGQVKDKPYDEVAGLQFSAGTPQTQPCDSQGRATWTYTISPGVQPGKYDLVLLTDWQGIHYNWSWAHIVITKTPGQGPGND
;
A
#
# COMPACT_ATOMS: atom_id res chain seq x y z
N MET A 1 -19.48 50.00 32.27
CA MET A 1 -20.39 49.93 31.11
C MET A 1 -19.54 49.58 29.89
N GLN A 2 -19.67 48.35 29.38
CA GLN A 2 -18.97 47.85 28.19
C GLN A 2 -20.03 47.35 27.19
N PRO A 3 -19.83 47.53 25.88
CA PRO A 3 -20.82 47.16 24.87
C PRO A 3 -20.75 45.66 24.59
N ARG A 4 -21.94 45.09 24.35
CA ARG A 4 -22.20 43.68 24.09
C ARG A 4 -22.19 43.49 22.58
N GLU A 5 -21.14 42.90 22.03
CA GLU A 5 -21.10 42.52 20.62
C GLU A 5 -21.88 41.21 20.42
N SER A 6 -22.74 41.23 19.39
CA SER A 6 -23.59 40.11 18.98
C SER A 6 -23.04 39.53 17.69
N PHE A 7 -22.81 38.22 17.67
CA PHE A 7 -22.39 37.50 16.48
C PHE A 7 -23.60 36.98 15.70
N PRO A 8 -23.64 37.10 14.36
CA PRO A 8 -24.71 36.58 13.53
C PRO A 8 -24.60 35.06 13.35
N GLN A 9 -25.73 34.39 13.52
CA GLN A 9 -25.94 32.98 13.26
C GLN A 9 -26.24 32.81 11.76
N SER A 10 -25.35 32.17 11.00
CA SER A 10 -25.59 31.81 9.60
C SER A 10 -24.86 30.51 9.27
N GLY A 11 -25.60 29.49 8.84
CA GLY A 11 -24.97 28.27 8.34
C GLY A 11 -25.85 27.03 8.16
N THR A 12 -27.13 27.05 8.52
CA THR A 12 -28.04 25.89 8.33
C THR A 12 -28.43 25.64 6.87
N HIS A 13 -28.12 26.55 5.94
CA HIS A 13 -28.43 26.39 4.52
C HIS A 13 -27.40 25.56 3.74
N LEU A 14 -26.10 25.63 4.09
CA LEU A 14 -25.05 24.92 3.34
C LEU A 14 -25.10 23.39 3.56
N ARG A 15 -25.54 22.95 4.75
CA ARG A 15 -25.59 21.53 5.11
C ARG A 15 -26.64 20.74 4.30
N ARG A 16 -27.72 21.39 3.84
CA ARG A 16 -28.76 20.73 3.00
C ARG A 16 -28.30 20.47 1.56
N ILE A 17 -27.43 21.32 1.02
CA ILE A 17 -26.97 21.21 -0.37
C ILE A 17 -26.03 20.00 -0.53
N VAL A 18 -25.11 19.79 0.42
CA VAL A 18 -24.13 18.68 0.36
C VAL A 18 -24.78 17.30 0.44
N VAL A 19 -25.82 17.14 1.27
CA VAL A 19 -26.53 15.85 1.41
C VAL A 19 -27.28 15.49 0.12
N SER A 20 -27.84 16.49 -0.58
CA SER A 20 -28.58 16.27 -1.83
C SER A 20 -27.67 15.79 -2.96
N ALA A 21 -26.44 16.34 -3.07
CA ALA A 21 -25.48 15.96 -4.09
C ALA A 21 -24.93 14.53 -3.92
N LEU A 22 -24.69 14.11 -2.67
CA LEU A 22 -24.21 12.75 -2.37
C LEU A 22 -25.26 11.66 -2.69
N VAL A 23 -26.55 11.94 -2.43
CA VAL A 23 -27.64 10.99 -2.74
C VAL A 23 -27.82 10.83 -4.25
N LEU A 24 -27.75 11.94 -5.02
CA LEU A 24 -27.88 11.88 -6.48
C LEU A 24 -26.67 11.18 -7.15
N PHE A 25 -25.46 11.35 -6.63
CA PHE A 25 -24.27 10.67 -7.13
C PHE A 25 -24.32 9.15 -6.86
N ALA A 26 -24.81 8.73 -5.70
CA ALA A 26 -24.97 7.31 -5.37
C ALA A 26 -26.04 6.60 -6.23
N LEU A 27 -27.12 7.30 -6.62
CA LEU A 27 -28.15 6.75 -7.50
C LEU A 27 -27.68 6.57 -8.96
N ALA A 28 -26.75 7.39 -9.45
CA ALA A 28 -26.20 7.26 -10.79
C ALA A 28 -25.27 6.04 -10.95
N GLY A 29 -24.58 5.63 -9.88
CA GLY A 29 -23.64 4.50 -9.91
C GLY A 29 -24.29 3.12 -10.01
N ILE A 30 -25.55 2.97 -9.58
CA ILE A 30 -26.23 1.66 -9.52
C ILE A 30 -26.74 1.20 -10.90
N MET A 31 -26.95 2.11 -11.85
CA MET A 31 -27.45 1.78 -13.20
C MET A 31 -26.34 1.39 -14.19
N SER A 32 -25.07 1.58 -13.84
CA SER A 32 -23.94 1.33 -14.75
C SER A 32 -23.17 0.07 -14.35
N GLY A 33 -23.54 -1.09 -14.91
CA GLY A 33 -22.53 -2.11 -15.21
C GLY A 33 -22.77 -3.55 -14.73
N PHE A 34 -23.95 -4.13 -14.95
CA PHE A 34 -24.09 -5.58 -15.11
C PHE A 34 -24.08 -5.93 -16.61
N ALA A 35 -22.89 -6.13 -17.16
CA ALA A 35 -22.58 -6.79 -18.45
C ALA A 35 -21.05 -6.95 -18.44
N PHE A 36 -20.39 -8.10 -18.53
CA PHE A 36 -20.35 -9.17 -19.53
C PHE A 36 -19.73 -10.41 -18.82
N GLY A 37 -19.93 -11.68 -19.18
CA GLY A 37 -20.60 -12.28 -20.31
C GLY A 37 -20.82 -13.77 -20.03
N ALA A 38 -21.98 -14.26 -20.48
CA ALA A 38 -22.30 -15.66 -20.54
C ALA A 38 -22.01 -16.20 -21.93
N ALA A 39 -21.57 -17.46 -21.96
CA ALA A 39 -21.66 -18.43 -23.05
C ALA A 39 -20.90 -18.16 -24.36
N VAL A 40 -19.85 -18.96 -24.58
CA VAL A 40 -19.69 -19.66 -25.86
C VAL A 40 -19.47 -21.15 -25.58
N HIS A 41 -20.56 -21.93 -25.64
CA HIS A 41 -20.49 -23.36 -25.87
C HIS A 41 -20.24 -23.58 -27.36
N HIS A 42 -19.05 -24.05 -27.73
CA HIS A 42 -18.81 -24.55 -29.09
C HIS A 42 -19.37 -25.97 -29.21
N ARG A 43 -20.44 -26.09 -30.00
CA ARG A 43 -21.09 -27.35 -30.38
C ARG A 43 -20.54 -27.81 -31.74
N SER A 44 -19.84 -28.94 -31.71
CA SER A 44 -19.84 -30.05 -32.68
C SER A 44 -19.74 -29.74 -34.18
N GLY A 45 -18.52 -29.79 -34.72
CA GLY A 45 -18.27 -30.23 -36.09
C GLY A 45 -18.00 -31.73 -36.09
N ALA A 46 -18.87 -32.50 -36.75
CA ALA A 46 -18.72 -33.94 -36.92
C ALA A 46 -17.66 -34.23 -38.00
N SER A 47 -16.58 -34.92 -37.61
CA SER A 47 -15.68 -35.62 -38.53
C SER A 47 -15.68 -37.10 -38.17
N GLN A 48 -15.94 -37.89 -39.20
CA GLN A 48 -16.11 -39.33 -39.26
C GLN A 48 -14.91 -40.11 -38.66
N PRO A 49 -15.13 -41.10 -37.78
CA PRO A 49 -14.03 -41.86 -37.18
C PRO A 49 -13.54 -42.98 -38.10
N THR A 50 -12.26 -42.93 -38.44
CA THR A 50 -11.48 -44.10 -38.87
C THR A 50 -11.28 -45.02 -37.66
N PRO A 51 -11.50 -46.35 -37.77
CA PRO A 51 -11.24 -47.27 -36.67
C PRO A 51 -9.74 -47.44 -36.46
N SER A 52 -9.18 -46.69 -35.51
CA SER A 52 -7.84 -46.94 -34.95
C SER A 52 -7.93 -47.90 -33.77
N PRO A 53 -6.93 -48.79 -33.60
CA PRO A 53 -6.94 -49.82 -32.57
C PRO A 53 -7.00 -49.21 -31.16
N THR A 54 -7.94 -49.72 -30.36
CA THR A 54 -8.16 -49.36 -28.96
C THR A 54 -6.92 -49.71 -28.14
N VAL A 55 -6.09 -48.70 -27.87
CA VAL A 55 -5.09 -48.76 -26.79
C VAL A 55 -5.80 -48.39 -25.50
N PRO A 56 -5.74 -49.22 -24.44
CA PRO A 56 -6.38 -48.91 -23.17
C PRO A 56 -5.80 -47.61 -22.58
N THR A 57 -6.68 -46.64 -22.31
CA THR A 57 -6.33 -45.40 -21.60
C THR A 57 -5.95 -45.76 -20.16
N ILE A 58 -4.65 -45.71 -19.87
CA ILE A 58 -4.12 -45.80 -18.51
C ILE A 58 -4.61 -44.57 -17.76
N ALA A 59 -5.39 -44.77 -16.69
CA ALA A 59 -5.82 -43.71 -15.79
C ALA A 59 -4.58 -42.98 -15.25
N GLN A 60 -4.40 -41.71 -15.62
CA GLN A 60 -3.34 -40.88 -15.03
C GLN A 60 -3.71 -40.63 -13.57
N HIS A 61 -2.98 -41.30 -12.67
CA HIS A 61 -3.03 -41.02 -11.24
C HIS A 61 -2.62 -39.57 -11.02
N THR A 62 -3.59 -38.70 -10.75
CA THR A 62 -3.32 -37.34 -10.28
C THR A 62 -2.75 -37.48 -8.88
N THR A 63 -1.44 -37.35 -8.74
CA THR A 63 -0.80 -37.29 -7.43
C THR A 63 -1.25 -36.01 -6.74
N THR A 64 -2.03 -36.14 -5.66
CA THR A 64 -2.38 -35.02 -4.79
C THR A 64 -1.07 -34.36 -4.32
N PRO A 65 -0.84 -33.06 -4.60
CA PRO A 65 0.38 -32.40 -4.18
C PRO A 65 0.47 -32.46 -2.64
N THR A 66 1.57 -32.99 -2.14
CA THR A 66 1.86 -32.96 -0.70
C THR A 66 1.97 -31.49 -0.27
N PRO A 67 1.24 -31.04 0.76
CA PRO A 67 1.32 -29.67 1.21
C PRO A 67 2.75 -29.36 1.66
N THR A 68 3.39 -28.38 1.02
CA THR A 68 4.69 -27.87 1.46
C THR A 68 4.51 -27.29 2.86
N PRO A 69 5.31 -27.70 3.86
CA PRO A 69 5.19 -27.15 5.21
C PRO A 69 5.38 -25.64 5.18
N SER A 70 4.44 -24.89 5.76
CA SER A 70 4.59 -23.45 5.89
C SER A 70 5.80 -23.14 6.77
N PRO A 71 6.68 -22.21 6.36
CA PRO A 71 7.83 -21.85 7.16
C PRO A 71 7.38 -21.33 8.52
N VAL A 72 8.02 -21.82 9.59
CA VAL A 72 7.77 -21.35 10.96
C VAL A 72 8.06 -19.84 11.02
N PRO A 73 7.11 -19.00 11.46
CA PRO A 73 7.31 -17.55 11.55
C PRO A 73 8.49 -17.20 12.45
N ILE A 74 9.33 -16.27 12.00
CA ILE A 74 10.42 -15.70 12.79
C ILE A 74 9.94 -14.37 13.37
N LEU A 75 10.35 -14.10 14.61
CA LEU A 75 10.00 -12.87 15.29
C LEU A 75 10.80 -11.69 14.71
N LEU A 76 10.10 -10.75 14.07
CA LEU A 76 10.70 -9.61 13.37
C LEU A 76 11.33 -8.58 14.31
N GLY A 77 12.53 -8.12 13.97
CA GLY A 77 13.18 -6.93 14.52
C GLY A 77 12.84 -5.67 13.72
N ILE A 78 13.46 -4.53 14.06
CA ILE A 78 13.19 -3.24 13.41
C ILE A 78 13.83 -3.23 12.01
N PRO A 79 13.05 -3.22 10.93
CA PRO A 79 13.59 -3.36 9.58
C PRO A 79 14.53 -2.20 9.24
N ARG A 80 15.50 -2.43 8.34
CA ARG A 80 16.54 -1.45 8.02
C ARG A 80 16.54 -1.09 6.54
N PHE A 81 16.88 0.16 6.25
CA PHE A 81 17.25 0.56 4.90
C PHE A 81 18.66 0.06 4.59
N ALA A 82 18.77 -0.90 3.67
CA ALA A 82 20.06 -1.37 3.14
C ALA A 82 20.65 -0.35 2.15
N ALA A 83 19.77 0.28 1.36
CA ALA A 83 20.06 1.49 0.60
C ALA A 83 18.93 2.48 0.91
N GLY A 84 19.22 3.48 1.73
CA GLY A 84 18.24 4.45 2.22
C GLY A 84 17.84 5.50 1.19
N PRO A 85 16.75 6.25 1.48
CA PRO A 85 16.35 7.36 0.63
C PRO A 85 17.40 8.47 0.65
N THR A 86 17.33 9.33 -0.35
CA THR A 86 18.11 10.57 -0.33
C THR A 86 17.49 11.56 0.65
N PHE A 87 18.33 12.36 1.32
CA PHE A 87 17.82 13.32 2.31
C PHE A 87 16.91 14.39 1.68
N SER A 88 17.13 14.74 0.41
CA SER A 88 16.36 15.74 -0.32
C SER A 88 15.81 15.16 -1.62
N GLU A 89 14.49 15.16 -1.75
CA GLU A 89 13.75 14.64 -2.90
C GLU A 89 12.90 15.76 -3.53
N VAL A 90 12.57 15.63 -4.81
CA VAL A 90 11.87 16.63 -5.61
C VAL A 90 10.51 16.06 -6.00
N ALA A 91 9.45 16.81 -5.72
CA ALA A 91 8.08 16.46 -6.08
C ALA A 91 7.73 17.01 -7.47
N ASP A 92 8.34 16.42 -8.50
CA ASP A 92 8.16 16.76 -9.93
C ASP A 92 7.47 15.66 -10.75
N GLY A 93 7.21 14.49 -10.15
CA GLY A 93 6.66 13.30 -10.81
C GLY A 93 7.60 12.63 -11.82
N GLN A 94 8.83 13.10 -11.96
CA GLN A 94 9.79 12.66 -12.99
C GLN A 94 11.07 12.09 -12.38
N THR A 95 11.58 12.70 -11.31
CA THR A 95 12.79 12.27 -10.64
C THR A 95 12.53 10.94 -9.92
N SER A 96 13.24 9.90 -10.34
CA SER A 96 13.11 8.56 -9.79
C SER A 96 14.06 8.36 -8.61
N TYR A 97 13.51 7.86 -7.52
CA TYR A 97 14.23 7.44 -6.32
C TYR A 97 14.20 5.92 -6.22
N THR A 98 15.22 5.35 -5.57
CA THR A 98 15.27 3.91 -5.29
C THR A 98 15.68 3.70 -3.84
N VAL A 99 14.91 2.86 -3.14
CA VAL A 99 15.23 2.43 -1.77
C VAL A 99 15.24 0.91 -1.71
N THR A 100 16.17 0.35 -0.95
CA THR A 100 16.23 -1.08 -0.67
C THR A 100 16.20 -1.30 0.83
N VAL A 101 15.41 -2.26 1.27
CA VAL A 101 15.22 -2.58 2.68
C VAL A 101 15.58 -4.01 2.96
N GLN A 102 15.88 -4.29 4.22
CA GLN A 102 16.20 -5.60 4.74
C GLN A 102 15.33 -5.88 5.96
N ALA A 103 14.54 -6.96 5.88
CA ALA A 103 13.89 -7.54 7.03
C ALA A 103 14.97 -8.17 7.94
N ILE A 104 14.89 -7.87 9.23
CA ILE A 104 15.80 -8.39 10.25
C ILE A 104 15.02 -9.12 11.33
N ASP A 105 15.64 -10.09 11.99
CA ASP A 105 15.08 -10.73 13.18
C ASP A 105 15.34 -9.88 14.45
N LYS A 106 14.79 -10.30 15.59
CA LYS A 106 15.02 -9.62 16.88
C LYS A 106 16.48 -9.62 17.33
N GLN A 107 17.32 -10.51 16.80
CA GLN A 107 18.75 -10.58 17.07
C GLN A 107 19.56 -9.66 16.15
N GLY A 108 18.90 -8.94 15.25
CA GLY A 108 19.52 -8.02 14.31
C GLY A 108 20.13 -8.69 13.08
N GLN A 109 19.84 -9.97 12.84
CA GLN A 109 20.34 -10.71 11.68
C GLN A 109 19.39 -10.57 10.50
N ALA A 110 19.95 -10.59 9.29
CA ALA A 110 19.16 -10.58 8.06
C ALA A 110 18.34 -11.87 7.93
N ILE A 111 17.06 -11.70 7.59
CA ILE A 111 16.16 -12.83 7.36
C ILE A 111 16.34 -13.29 5.91
N ASN A 112 16.95 -14.47 5.72
CA ASN A 112 17.12 -15.05 4.38
C ASN A 112 16.02 -16.08 4.07
N ARG A 113 14.76 -15.64 4.09
CA ARG A 113 13.58 -16.48 3.83
C ARG A 113 12.47 -15.67 3.16
N SER A 114 11.70 -16.33 2.31
CA SER A 114 10.47 -15.80 1.75
C SER A 114 9.33 -15.79 2.78
N GLY A 115 8.29 -14.99 2.52
CA GLY A 115 7.07 -14.95 3.32
C GLY A 115 6.91 -13.69 4.16
N VAL A 116 7.90 -12.80 4.14
CA VAL A 116 7.77 -11.44 4.67
C VAL A 116 7.12 -10.56 3.61
N THR A 117 6.12 -9.78 4.01
CA THR A 117 5.52 -8.70 3.23
C THR A 117 6.15 -7.39 3.66
N CYS A 118 6.52 -6.56 2.70
CA CYS A 118 7.16 -5.28 2.87
C CYS A 118 6.21 -4.17 2.38
N LYS A 119 6.06 -3.07 3.14
CA LYS A 119 5.32 -1.87 2.71
C LYS A 119 6.16 -0.62 2.91
N LEU A 120 6.12 0.28 1.94
CA LEU A 120 6.73 1.61 1.99
C LEU A 120 5.67 2.70 1.82
N TRP A 121 5.68 3.74 2.64
CA TRP A 121 4.76 4.88 2.45
C TRP A 121 5.32 6.17 3.02
N LEU A 122 4.64 7.27 2.73
CA LEU A 122 5.04 8.61 3.14
C LEU A 122 4.12 9.13 4.25
N VAL A 123 4.68 9.78 5.26
CA VAL A 123 3.94 10.54 6.28
C VAL A 123 4.61 11.90 6.50
N HIS A 124 3.87 12.84 7.06
CA HIS A 124 4.48 14.07 7.58
C HIS A 124 5.49 13.76 8.68
N ARG A 125 6.53 14.61 8.80
CA ARG A 125 7.63 14.43 9.76
C ARG A 125 7.13 14.11 11.17
N VAL A 126 7.47 12.93 11.65
CA VAL A 126 7.38 12.51 13.04
C VAL A 126 8.39 13.33 13.86
N PRO A 127 7.98 13.93 14.99
CA PRO A 127 8.88 14.70 15.83
C PRO A 127 10.05 13.86 16.34
N ASP A 128 11.23 14.48 16.44
CA ASP A 128 12.43 13.81 16.92
C ASP A 128 12.22 13.22 18.32
N GLY A 129 12.64 11.97 18.52
CA GLY A 129 12.47 11.23 19.78
C GLY A 129 11.03 10.76 20.05
N ALA A 130 10.07 11.02 19.17
CA ALA A 130 8.73 10.47 19.27
C ALA A 130 8.63 9.09 18.59
N LEU A 131 7.66 8.28 19.03
CA LEU A 131 7.37 6.98 18.45
C LEU A 131 6.07 7.06 17.63
N LEU A 132 6.14 6.76 16.33
CA LEU A 132 4.96 6.54 15.49
C LEU A 132 4.29 5.24 15.93
N GLN A 133 3.10 5.34 16.51
CA GLN A 133 2.30 4.20 16.87
C GLN A 133 1.41 3.84 15.68
N LEU A 134 1.55 2.61 15.17
CA LEU A 134 0.62 2.07 14.19
C LEU A 134 -0.55 1.38 14.92
N PRO A 135 -1.76 1.33 14.33
CA PRO A 135 -2.92 0.69 14.90
C PRO A 135 -2.63 -0.74 15.32
N ASP A 136 -3.13 -1.12 16.50
CA ASP A 136 -3.18 -2.51 16.95
C ASP A 136 -1.82 -3.25 16.96
N ILE A 137 -0.79 -2.65 17.60
CA ILE A 137 0.55 -3.27 17.87
C ILE A 137 0.48 -4.65 18.55
N GLY A 138 -0.69 -5.04 19.09
CA GLY A 138 -0.93 -6.34 19.71
C GLY A 138 -1.86 -7.30 18.94
N LYS A 139 -2.46 -6.91 17.81
CA LYS A 139 -3.33 -7.80 17.03
C LYS A 139 -2.70 -8.13 15.69
N ARG A 140 -3.01 -9.33 15.21
CA ARG A 140 -2.62 -9.78 13.87
C ARG A 140 -3.07 -8.74 12.84
N MET A 141 -2.12 -8.17 12.12
CA MET A 141 -2.40 -7.24 11.03
C MET A 141 -2.76 -8.08 9.82
N ASP A 142 -4.03 -8.13 9.45
CA ASP A 142 -4.45 -8.90 8.29
C ASP A 142 -3.76 -8.35 7.02
N LEU A 143 -3.33 -9.23 6.12
CA LEU A 143 -2.58 -8.83 4.92
C LEU A 143 -3.40 -7.86 4.06
N ALA A 144 -4.73 -8.00 4.02
CA ALA A 144 -5.61 -7.08 3.33
C ALA A 144 -5.58 -5.67 3.95
N SER A 145 -5.36 -5.54 5.26
CA SER A 145 -5.23 -4.25 5.94
C SER A 145 -3.92 -3.55 5.63
N ILE A 146 -2.84 -4.28 5.37
CA ILE A 146 -1.53 -3.72 4.97
C ILE A 146 -1.62 -3.04 3.61
N GLN A 147 -2.48 -3.55 2.72
CA GLN A 147 -2.72 -2.95 1.41
C GLN A 147 -3.46 -1.61 1.48
N GLN A 148 -4.14 -1.32 2.58
CA GLN A 148 -4.84 -0.05 2.79
C GLN A 148 -3.89 1.00 3.39
N PRO A 149 -4.23 2.29 3.28
CA PRO A 149 -3.54 3.35 4.02
C PRO A 149 -3.47 3.02 5.50
N ILE A 150 -2.26 3.05 6.08
CA ILE A 150 -2.06 2.74 7.50
C ILE A 150 -1.97 4.06 8.26
N PRO A 151 -3.01 4.44 9.04
CA PRO A 151 -2.92 5.64 9.86
C PRO A 151 -1.87 5.41 10.96
N GLY A 152 -1.09 6.43 11.31
CA GLY A 152 -0.21 6.39 12.48
C GLY A 152 -0.64 7.41 13.52
N GLN A 153 -0.08 7.34 14.73
CA GLN A 153 -0.31 8.31 15.79
C GLN A 153 0.96 8.63 16.57
N VAL A 154 1.08 9.87 17.03
CA VAL A 154 2.13 10.30 17.97
C VAL A 154 1.47 11.12 19.06
N LYS A 155 1.46 10.61 20.31
CA LYS A 155 0.81 11.28 21.45
C LYS A 155 -0.61 11.73 21.11
N ASP A 156 -1.43 10.80 20.61
CA ASP A 156 -2.83 11.02 20.21
C ASP A 156 -3.06 11.95 19.00
N LYS A 157 -1.99 12.46 18.36
CA LYS A 157 -2.09 13.19 17.09
C LYS A 157 -2.00 12.22 15.91
N PRO A 158 -2.93 12.26 14.93
CA PRO A 158 -2.87 11.42 13.75
C PRO A 158 -1.73 11.81 12.81
N TYR A 159 -1.14 10.80 12.18
CA TYR A 159 -0.14 10.87 11.12
C TYR A 159 -0.63 9.97 9.99
N ASP A 160 -1.48 10.54 9.13
CA ASP A 160 -2.04 9.82 8.00
C ASP A 160 -1.01 9.61 6.90
N GLU A 161 -1.23 8.56 6.11
CA GLU A 161 -0.46 8.31 4.90
C GLU A 161 -0.69 9.41 3.87
N VAL A 162 0.40 10.00 3.38
CA VAL A 162 0.38 11.01 2.32
C VAL A 162 0.38 10.28 0.98
N ALA A 163 -0.69 10.45 0.20
CA ALA A 163 -0.82 9.93 -1.17
C ALA A 163 0.11 10.69 -2.14
N GLY A 164 1.42 10.45 -2.01
CA GLY A 164 2.47 11.21 -2.70
C GLY A 164 3.46 10.37 -3.48
N LEU A 165 3.61 9.09 -3.17
CA LEU A 165 4.55 8.19 -3.84
C LEU A 165 3.88 7.53 -5.04
N GLN A 166 4.53 7.57 -6.19
CA GLN A 166 4.11 6.89 -7.40
C GLN A 166 5.10 5.77 -7.70
N PHE A 167 4.67 4.54 -7.48
CA PHE A 167 5.53 3.37 -7.59
C PHE A 167 5.62 2.85 -9.03
N SER A 168 6.80 2.33 -9.37
CA SER A 168 7.00 1.60 -10.63
C SER A 168 6.13 0.34 -10.67
N ALA A 169 5.70 -0.07 -11.87
CA ALA A 169 4.82 -1.23 -12.05
C ALA A 169 5.37 -2.54 -11.45
N GLY A 170 6.70 -2.69 -11.37
CA GLY A 170 7.35 -3.86 -10.79
C GLY A 170 7.57 -3.82 -9.28
N THR A 171 7.33 -2.68 -8.63
CA THR A 171 7.62 -2.49 -7.20
C THR A 171 6.46 -1.79 -6.51
N PRO A 172 5.28 -2.43 -6.40
CA PRO A 172 4.11 -1.80 -5.80
C PRO A 172 4.37 -1.44 -4.33
N GLN A 173 3.55 -0.53 -3.81
CA GLN A 173 3.68 0.01 -2.45
C GLN A 173 3.86 -1.09 -1.38
N THR A 174 3.00 -2.10 -1.43
CA THR A 174 3.08 -3.32 -0.63
C THR A 174 3.46 -4.48 -1.56
N GLN A 175 4.56 -5.16 -1.25
CA GLN A 175 5.06 -6.28 -2.04
C GLN A 175 5.71 -7.34 -1.15
N PRO A 176 5.78 -8.61 -1.58
CA PRO A 176 6.59 -9.60 -0.86
C PRO A 176 8.07 -9.18 -0.89
N CYS A 177 8.76 -9.39 0.22
CA CYS A 177 10.21 -9.36 0.21
C CYS A 177 10.74 -10.66 -0.46
N ASP A 178 11.90 -10.59 -1.10
CA ASP A 178 12.53 -11.70 -1.81
C ASP A 178 13.02 -12.83 -0.86
N SER A 179 13.67 -13.85 -1.41
CA SER A 179 14.22 -14.96 -0.60
C SER A 179 15.35 -14.54 0.35
N GLN A 180 15.90 -13.33 0.19
CA GLN A 180 16.88 -12.73 1.09
C GLN A 180 16.23 -11.76 2.09
N GLY A 181 14.89 -11.72 2.16
CA GLY A 181 14.15 -10.80 3.02
C GLY A 181 14.32 -9.34 2.62
N ARG A 182 14.61 -9.06 1.34
CA ARG A 182 14.79 -7.71 0.81
C ARG A 182 13.61 -7.28 -0.04
N ALA A 183 13.33 -5.99 -0.03
CA ALA A 183 12.45 -5.38 -1.01
C ALA A 183 13.11 -4.10 -1.53
N THR A 184 12.95 -3.86 -2.83
CA THR A 184 13.43 -2.65 -3.49
C THR A 184 12.23 -1.95 -4.09
N TRP A 185 12.11 -0.65 -3.85
CA TRP A 185 11.13 0.19 -4.50
C TRP A 185 11.82 1.20 -5.38
N THR A 186 11.25 1.41 -6.56
CA THR A 186 11.55 2.55 -7.41
C THR A 186 10.28 3.40 -7.51
N TYR A 187 10.38 4.67 -7.14
CA TYR A 187 9.24 5.58 -7.08
C TYR A 187 9.59 7.00 -7.54
N THR A 188 8.58 7.76 -7.94
CA THR A 188 8.65 9.23 -8.07
C THR A 188 7.74 9.88 -7.01
N ILE A 189 7.92 11.16 -6.75
CA ILE A 189 7.04 11.92 -5.85
C ILE A 189 6.10 12.78 -6.69
N SER A 190 4.80 12.63 -6.47
CA SER A 190 3.74 13.36 -7.15
C SER A 190 3.94 14.88 -7.05
N PRO A 191 3.72 15.64 -8.15
CA PRO A 191 3.71 17.11 -8.12
C PRO A 191 2.66 17.71 -7.19
N GLY A 192 1.68 16.94 -6.70
CA GLY A 192 0.72 17.41 -5.70
C GLY A 192 1.28 17.49 -4.27
N VAL A 193 2.42 16.84 -3.98
CA VAL A 193 3.01 16.85 -2.64
C VAL A 193 3.62 18.21 -2.36
N GLN A 194 3.25 18.80 -1.22
CA GLN A 194 3.74 20.10 -0.78
C GLN A 194 5.20 20.00 -0.32
N PRO A 195 6.05 21.02 -0.58
CA PRO A 195 7.37 21.09 0.01
C PRO A 195 7.33 20.96 1.54
N GLY A 196 8.28 20.26 2.14
CA GLY A 196 8.33 20.13 3.59
C GLY A 196 9.17 18.96 4.09
N LYS A 197 9.08 18.70 5.40
CA LYS A 197 9.74 17.56 6.04
C LYS A 197 8.77 16.40 6.12
N TYR A 198 9.22 15.24 5.67
CA TYR A 198 8.46 14.01 5.67
C TYR A 198 9.31 12.87 6.22
N ASP A 199 8.66 11.75 6.49
CA ASP A 199 9.29 10.48 6.79
C ASP A 199 8.80 9.41 5.84
N LEU A 200 9.74 8.63 5.33
CA LEU A 200 9.48 7.43 4.56
C LEU A 200 9.41 6.25 5.54
N VAL A 201 8.21 5.71 5.75
CA VAL A 201 7.96 4.63 6.70
C VAL A 201 8.05 3.29 5.97
N LEU A 202 8.76 2.37 6.60
CA LEU A 202 8.95 1.00 6.17
C LEU A 202 8.30 0.06 7.19
N LEU A 203 7.42 -0.83 6.72
CA LEU A 203 6.88 -1.93 7.52
C LEU A 203 7.29 -3.28 6.92
N THR A 204 7.63 -4.20 7.80
CA THR A 204 7.76 -5.63 7.48
C THR A 204 6.76 -6.41 8.31
N ASP A 205 6.03 -7.31 7.66
CA ASP A 205 5.05 -8.20 8.26
C ASP A 205 5.33 -9.65 7.86
N TRP A 206 5.22 -10.57 8.82
CA TRP A 206 5.33 -12.00 8.57
C TRP A 206 3.94 -12.63 8.67
N GLN A 207 3.26 -12.70 7.52
CA GLN A 207 1.97 -13.38 7.35
C GLN A 207 0.89 -12.92 8.34
N GLY A 208 0.89 -11.64 8.70
CA GLY A 208 -0.02 -11.02 9.65
C GLY A 208 0.19 -11.43 11.11
N ILE A 209 1.25 -12.17 11.43
CA ILE A 209 1.50 -12.68 12.79
C ILE A 209 2.36 -11.70 13.60
N HIS A 210 3.45 -11.24 12.99
CA HIS A 210 4.38 -10.30 13.58
C HIS A 210 4.70 -9.25 12.56
N TYR A 211 4.68 -7.99 12.99
CA TYR A 211 5.16 -6.89 12.18
C TYR A 211 6.09 -6.00 12.99
N ASN A 212 6.90 -5.24 12.28
CA ASN A 212 7.75 -4.21 12.83
C ASN A 212 7.97 -3.15 11.75
N TRP A 213 8.36 -1.95 12.15
CA TRP A 213 8.51 -0.84 11.22
C TRP A 213 9.66 0.07 11.64
N SER A 214 10.16 0.84 10.68
CA SER A 214 11.12 1.92 10.89
C SER A 214 10.80 3.08 9.95
N TRP A 215 11.47 4.22 10.10
CA TRP A 215 11.32 5.32 9.16
C TRP A 215 12.66 6.00 8.87
N ALA A 216 12.71 6.71 7.74
CA ALA A 216 13.84 7.55 7.36
C ALA A 216 13.37 8.96 7.02
N HIS A 217 14.16 9.94 7.44
CA HIS A 217 13.89 11.36 7.28
C HIS A 217 14.18 11.83 5.86
N ILE A 218 13.20 12.47 5.22
CA ILE A 218 13.40 13.14 3.92
C ILE A 218 12.85 14.58 3.93
N VAL A 219 13.37 15.40 3.03
CA VAL A 219 12.88 16.75 2.72
C VAL A 219 12.39 16.74 1.29
N ILE A 220 11.13 17.12 1.09
CA ILE A 220 10.54 17.23 -0.24
C ILE A 220 10.61 18.69 -0.68
N THR A 221 11.07 18.91 -1.91
CA THR A 221 11.24 20.22 -2.55
C THR A 221 10.47 20.29 -3.87
N LYS A 222 10.41 21.48 -4.47
CA LYS A 222 9.86 21.70 -5.82
C LYS A 222 10.97 22.11 -6.77
N THR A 223 10.78 21.82 -8.05
CA THR A 223 11.66 22.33 -9.10
C THR A 223 11.59 23.85 -9.15
N PRO A 224 12.74 24.56 -9.17
CA PRO A 224 12.75 26.02 -9.35
C PRO A 224 12.02 26.39 -10.64
N GLY A 225 10.91 27.14 -10.52
CA GLY A 225 10.08 27.55 -11.66
C GLY A 225 8.62 27.07 -11.60
N GLN A 226 8.32 26.08 -10.75
CA GLN A 226 6.96 25.66 -10.45
C GLN A 226 6.44 26.48 -9.24
N GLY A 227 6.27 27.79 -9.45
CA GLY A 227 5.61 28.65 -8.45
C GLY A 227 4.16 28.21 -8.24
N PRO A 228 3.52 28.58 -7.11
CA PRO A 228 2.09 28.36 -6.93
C PRO A 228 1.38 29.06 -8.09
N GLY A 229 0.81 28.27 -9.01
CA GLY A 229 -0.12 28.81 -9.99
C GLY A 229 -1.20 29.53 -9.21
N ASN A 230 -1.37 30.82 -9.46
CA ASN A 230 -2.50 31.58 -8.95
C ASN A 230 -3.76 31.04 -9.66
N ASP A 231 -4.38 30.02 -9.08
CA ASP A 231 -5.77 29.64 -9.34
C ASP A 231 -6.70 30.38 -8.36
#